data_AF-A0A7S0XY93-F1
#
_entry.id   AF-A0A7S0XY93-F1
#
_cell.length_a   1.000
_cell.length_b   1.000
_cell.length_c   1.000
_cell.angle_alpha   90.00
_cell.angle_beta   90.00
_cell.angle_gamma   90.00
#
_symmetry.space_group_name_H-M   'P 1'
#
loop_
_entity.id
_entity.type
_entity.pdbx_description
1 polymer ?
#
loop_
_entity_poly.entity_id
_entity_poly.type
_entity_poly.pdbx_seq_one_letter_code
_entity_poly.pdbx_strand_id
1 'polypeptide(L)'
;RLEGRVIDEVELLRERARGKLEQALSCSRQADVEFLFDDGAKLVKGHRGVLCCASAEFEGMFQSGMVEDSSGVVRVRDVSRSSFKGFLECVYLGEVRAAW
;
A
#
# COMPACT_ATOMS: atom_id res chain seq x y z
N ARG A 1 -33.53 8.76 -9.43
CA ARG A 1 -33.09 8.25 -10.78
C ARG A 1 -31.69 8.72 -11.17
N LEU A 2 -31.27 9.94 -10.80
CA LEU A 2 -29.87 10.41 -10.98
C LEU A 2 -28.95 9.93 -9.85
N GLU A 3 -29.42 9.96 -8.60
CA GLU A 3 -28.65 9.49 -7.44
C GLU A 3 -28.22 8.01 -7.56
N GLY A 4 -29.11 7.12 -8.00
CA GLY A 4 -28.77 5.71 -8.24
C GLY A 4 -27.68 5.52 -9.29
N ARG A 5 -27.70 6.32 -10.37
CA ARG A 5 -26.66 6.26 -11.42
C ARG A 5 -25.29 6.74 -10.92
N VAL A 6 -25.28 7.77 -10.06
CA VAL A 6 -24.04 8.27 -9.45
C VAL A 6 -23.46 7.25 -8.48
N ILE A 7 -24.32 6.60 -7.68
CA ILE A 7 -23.89 5.52 -6.76
C ILE A 7 -23.24 4.38 -7.55
N ASP A 8 -23.88 3.90 -8.62
CA ASP A 8 -23.36 2.82 -9.46
C ASP A 8 -22.00 3.19 -10.09
N GLU A 9 -21.84 4.43 -10.53
CA GLU A 9 -20.58 4.92 -11.13
C GLU A 9 -19.46 5.02 -10.09
N VAL A 10 -19.75 5.50 -8.88
CA VAL A 10 -18.78 5.57 -7.77
C VAL A 10 -18.31 4.17 -7.38
N GLU A 11 -19.22 3.21 -7.25
CA GLU A 11 -18.86 1.82 -6.93
C GLU A 11 -18.00 1.18 -8.03
N LEU A 12 -18.31 1.43 -9.31
CA LEU A 12 -17.50 0.96 -10.43
C LEU A 12 -16.09 1.57 -10.43
N LEU A 13 -15.96 2.85 -10.09
CA LEU A 13 -14.67 3.53 -9.98
C LEU A 13 -13.83 2.94 -8.83
N ARG A 14 -14.46 2.66 -7.68
CA ARG A 14 -13.81 1.98 -6.55
C ARG A 14 -13.29 0.60 -6.93
N GLU A 15 -14.10 -0.20 -7.62
CA GLU A 15 -13.69 -1.53 -8.08
C GLU A 15 -12.49 -1.47 -9.03
N ARG A 16 -12.51 -0.52 -9.98
CA ARG A 16 -11.38 -0.29 -10.89
C ARG A 16 -10.12 0.16 -10.15
N ALA A 17 -10.26 1.03 -9.15
CA ALA A 17 -9.13 1.49 -8.33
C ALA A 17 -8.52 0.32 -7.54
N ARG A 18 -9.36 -0.57 -6.99
CA ARG A 18 -8.93 -1.79 -6.30
C ARG A 18 -8.15 -2.73 -7.23
N GLY A 19 -8.65 -3.00 -8.44
CA GLY A 19 -7.93 -3.83 -9.40
C GLY A 19 -6.55 -3.26 -9.77
N LYS A 20 -6.43 -1.93 -9.87
CA LYS A 20 -5.12 -1.27 -10.07
C LYS A 20 -4.21 -1.41 -8.85
N LEU A 21 -4.75 -1.29 -7.65
CA LEU A 21 -3.98 -1.51 -6.42
C LEU A 21 -3.46 -2.95 -6.35
N GLU A 22 -4.30 -3.94 -6.62
CA GLU A 22 -3.89 -5.34 -6.63
C GLU A 22 -2.75 -5.57 -7.62
N GLN A 23 -2.83 -5.02 -8.83
CA GLN A 23 -1.73 -5.05 -9.81
C GLN A 23 -0.47 -4.34 -9.29
N ALA A 24 -0.63 -3.19 -8.63
CA ALA A 24 0.48 -2.43 -8.07
C ALA A 24 1.21 -3.20 -6.96
N LEU A 25 0.48 -3.89 -6.08
CA LEU A 25 1.04 -4.67 -4.99
C LEU A 25 1.52 -6.07 -5.43
N SER A 26 0.96 -6.63 -6.51
CA SER A 26 1.36 -7.93 -7.06
C SER A 26 2.47 -7.78 -8.12
N CYS A 27 3.72 -7.76 -7.65
CA CYS A 27 4.88 -7.84 -8.54
C CYS A 27 4.94 -6.75 -9.64
N SER A 28 4.48 -5.54 -9.33
CA SER A 28 4.76 -4.36 -10.17
C SER A 28 6.27 -4.25 -10.43
N ARG A 29 6.65 -4.06 -11.70
CA ARG A 29 8.05 -3.79 -12.08
C ARG A 29 8.54 -2.44 -11.56
N GLN A 30 7.61 -1.57 -11.20
CA GLN A 30 7.82 -0.22 -10.72
C GLN A 30 7.88 -0.16 -9.18
N ALA A 31 7.64 -1.27 -8.49
CA ALA A 31 7.80 -1.32 -7.04
C ALA A 31 9.29 -1.19 -6.68
N ASP A 32 9.59 -0.23 -5.80
CA ASP A 32 10.94 0.18 -5.37
C ASP A 32 11.14 0.01 -3.85
N VAL A 33 10.18 -0.64 -3.18
CA VAL A 33 10.30 -1.07 -1.78
C VAL A 33 9.65 -2.43 -1.55
N GLU A 34 10.28 -3.24 -0.71
CA GLU A 34 9.84 -4.53 -0.23
C GLU A 34 9.67 -4.49 1.30
N PHE A 35 8.61 -5.10 1.80
CA PHE A 35 8.37 -5.25 3.23
C PHE A 35 8.67 -6.68 3.67
N LEU A 36 9.63 -6.82 4.58
CA LEU A 36 10.03 -8.08 5.18
C LEU A 36 9.38 -8.22 6.56
N PHE A 37 8.62 -9.28 6.75
CA PHE A 37 7.97 -9.60 8.02
C PHE A 37 8.82 -10.56 8.85
N ASP A 38 8.53 -10.64 10.15
CA ASP A 38 9.26 -11.51 11.08
C ASP A 38 9.18 -13.01 10.74
N ASP A 39 8.21 -13.40 9.91
CA ASP A 39 8.11 -14.76 9.36
C ASP A 39 9.18 -15.08 8.28
N GLY A 40 10.05 -14.11 7.97
CA GLY A 40 11.15 -14.25 7.01
C GLY A 40 10.70 -14.30 5.54
N ALA A 41 9.40 -14.22 5.27
CA ALA A 41 8.86 -14.27 3.92
C ALA A 41 8.79 -12.87 3.29
N LYS A 42 9.56 -12.64 2.22
CA LYS A 42 9.46 -11.43 1.39
C LYS A 42 8.25 -11.52 0.45
N LEU A 43 7.12 -10.86 0.73
CA LEU A 43 5.97 -10.92 -0.19
C LEU A 43 5.03 -9.70 -0.24
N VAL A 44 5.41 -8.53 0.30
CA VAL A 44 4.63 -7.30 0.04
C VAL A 44 5.55 -6.27 -0.59
N LYS A 45 5.16 -5.78 -1.77
CA LYS A 45 5.86 -4.74 -2.53
C LYS A 45 5.06 -3.45 -2.48
N GLY A 46 5.75 -2.31 -2.62
CA GLY A 46 5.12 -0.99 -2.64
C GLY A 46 5.90 0.01 -3.48
N HIS A 47 5.49 1.27 -3.38
CA HIS A 47 6.07 2.39 -4.11
C HIS A 47 6.41 3.49 -3.10
N ARG A 48 7.70 3.83 -2.96
CA ARG A 48 8.20 4.84 -2.00
C ARG A 48 7.47 6.16 -2.16
N GLY A 49 7.35 6.66 -3.40
CA GLY A 49 6.68 7.93 -3.67
C GLY A 49 5.23 8.00 -3.15
N VAL A 50 4.48 6.90 -3.19
CA VAL A 50 3.11 6.85 -2.65
C VAL A 50 3.13 6.87 -1.12
N LEU A 51 4.02 6.09 -0.51
CA LEU A 51 4.17 6.00 0.95
C LEU A 51 4.62 7.34 1.55
N CYS A 52 5.60 7.99 0.91
CA CYS A 52 6.11 9.32 1.24
C CYS A 52 5.02 10.39 1.21
N CYS A 53 4.15 10.38 0.18
CA CYS A 53 3.02 11.29 0.11
C CYS A 53 2.00 11.08 1.24
N ALA A 54 1.90 9.86 1.77
CA ALA A 54 0.92 9.51 2.80
C ALA A 54 1.45 9.62 4.24
N SER A 55 2.77 9.61 4.46
CA SER A 55 3.38 9.58 5.79
C SER A 55 4.77 10.21 5.80
N ALA A 56 4.95 11.18 6.71
CA ALA A 56 6.23 11.85 6.93
C ALA A 56 7.29 10.90 7.53
N GLU A 57 6.86 9.84 8.21
CA GLU A 57 7.75 8.80 8.73
C GLU A 57 8.37 7.98 7.60
N PHE A 58 7.59 7.64 6.56
CA PHE A 58 8.13 7.00 5.36
C PHE A 58 9.04 7.94 4.57
N GLU A 59 8.68 9.22 4.46
CA GLU A 59 9.55 10.24 3.87
C GLU A 59 10.90 10.31 4.59
N GLY A 60 10.89 10.45 5.92
CA GLY A 60 12.10 10.48 6.74
C GLY A 60 12.90 9.18 6.64
N MET A 61 12.23 8.01 6.62
CA MET A 61 12.88 6.71 6.48
C MET A 61 13.63 6.60 5.15
N PHE A 62 12.99 6.94 4.03
CA PHE A 62 13.58 6.86 2.69
C PHE A 62 14.50 8.04 2.32
N GLN A 63 14.76 8.95 3.26
CA GLN A 63 15.76 10.03 3.12
C GLN A 63 16.82 10.01 4.23
N SER A 64 16.78 8.99 5.09
CA SER A 64 17.63 8.92 6.28
C SER A 64 19.10 8.56 5.98
N GLY A 65 19.40 8.04 4.78
CA GLY A 65 20.69 7.42 4.48
C GLY A 65 20.92 6.08 5.19
N MET A 66 19.89 5.51 5.84
CA MET A 66 19.97 4.23 6.54
C MET A 66 19.78 3.03 5.59
N VAL A 67 19.75 1.82 6.15
CA VAL A 67 19.66 0.58 5.37
C VAL A 67 18.35 0.51 4.58
N GLU A 68 17.25 1.02 5.11
CA GLU A 68 15.94 1.05 4.44
C GLU A 68 15.99 1.90 3.17
N ASP A 69 16.67 3.05 3.23
CA ASP A 69 16.88 3.94 2.09
C ASP A 69 17.76 3.30 1.02
N SER A 70 18.89 2.70 1.40
CA SER A 70 19.82 2.09 0.43
C SER A 70 19.35 0.74 -0.13
N SER A 71 18.67 -0.09 0.66
CA SER A 71 18.31 -1.46 0.27
C SER A 71 16.92 -1.58 -0.36
N GLY A 72 16.02 -0.63 -0.12
CA GLY A 72 14.62 -0.81 -0.49
C GLY A 72 13.89 -1.88 0.32
N VAL A 73 14.46 -2.34 1.44
CA VAL A 73 13.82 -3.34 2.30
C VAL A 73 13.49 -2.72 3.65
N VAL A 74 12.20 -2.71 3.99
CA VAL A 74 11.69 -2.25 5.29
C VAL A 74 11.28 -3.47 6.12
N ARG A 75 11.82 -3.59 7.34
CA ARG A 75 11.41 -4.64 8.27
C ARG A 75 10.15 -4.23 9.02
N VAL A 76 9.08 -4.99 8.86
CA VAL A 76 7.81 -4.78 9.54
C VAL A 76 7.71 -5.77 10.70
N ARG A 77 7.64 -5.23 11.91
CA ARG A 77 7.54 -5.97 13.18
C ARG A 77 6.16 -5.78 13.79
N ASP A 78 5.72 -6.75 14.58
CA ASP A 78 4.51 -6.67 15.42
C ASP A 78 3.17 -6.45 14.66
N VAL A 79 3.17 -6.58 13.33
CA VAL A 79 1.99 -6.40 12.48
C VAL A 79 1.85 -7.58 11.53
N SER A 80 0.63 -8.15 11.46
CA SER A 80 0.34 -9.23 10.53
C SER A 80 0.38 -8.75 9.07
N ARG A 81 0.72 -9.65 8.14
CA ARG A 81 0.72 -9.34 6.70
C ARG A 81 -0.63 -8.85 6.19
N SER A 82 -1.74 -9.41 6.71
CA SER A 82 -3.09 -8.98 6.34
C SER A 82 -3.40 -7.57 6.85
N SER A 83 -3.07 -7.28 8.11
CA SER A 83 -3.22 -5.93 8.67
C SER A 83 -2.39 -4.90 7.90
N PHE A 84 -1.14 -5.25 7.54
CA PHE A 84 -0.28 -4.37 6.76
C PHE A 84 -0.80 -4.15 5.33
N LYS A 85 -1.38 -5.17 4.68
CA LYS A 85 -2.07 -4.99 3.40
C LYS A 85 -3.27 -4.06 3.51
N GLY A 86 -4.08 -4.18 4.57
CA GLY A 86 -5.17 -3.24 4.83
C GLY A 86 -4.69 -1.80 5.05
N PHE A 87 -3.54 -1.62 5.70
CA PHE A 87 -2.88 -0.32 5.78
C PHE A 87 -2.48 0.21 4.38
N LEU A 88 -1.87 -0.62 3.53
CA LEU A 88 -1.54 -0.21 2.16
C LEU A 88 -2.79 0.10 1.32
N GLU A 89 -3.89 -0.63 1.51
CA GLU A 89 -5.17 -0.27 0.88
C GLU A 89 -5.60 1.14 1.26
N CYS A 90 -5.51 1.49 2.54
CA CYS A 90 -5.78 2.84 3.02
C CYS A 90 -4.84 3.88 2.42
N VAL A 91 -3.54 3.58 2.33
CA VAL A 91 -2.54 4.50 1.76
C VAL A 91 -2.81 4.78 0.28
N TYR A 92 -3.18 3.76 -0.50
CA TYR A 92 -3.35 3.90 -1.95
C TYR A 92 -4.74 4.38 -2.37
N LEU A 93 -5.78 3.99 -1.63
CA LEU A 93 -7.18 4.26 -1.99
C LEU A 93 -7.83 5.33 -1.11
N GLY A 94 -7.22 5.68 0.03
CA GLY A 94 -7.79 6.62 0.99
C GLY A 94 -8.94 6.05 1.84
N GLU A 95 -9.18 4.75 1.79
CA GLU A 95 -10.29 4.08 2.50
C GLU A 95 -9.80 2.82 3.23
N VAL A 96 -10.28 2.63 4.46
CA VAL A 96 -10.07 1.38 5.22
C VAL A 96 -11.30 0.50 5.05
N ARG A 97 -11.11 -0.77 4.67
CA ARG A 97 -12.19 -1.75 4.80
C ARG A 97 -12.37 -2.07 6.28
N ALA A 98 -13.50 -1.66 6.87
CA ALA A 98 -14.00 -2.27 8.09
C ALA A 98 -14.49 -3.69 7.74
N ALA A 99 -13.58 -4.65 7.64
CA ALA A 99 -13.91 -6.06 7.58
C ALA A 99 -13.42 -6.69 8.89
N TRP A 100 -14.32 -6.72 9.87
CA TRP A 100 -14.19 -7.52 11.09
C TRP A 100 -15.03 -8.78 10.94
#